data_AF-A0A4R4YL78-F1
#
_entry.id   AF-A0A4R4YL78-F1
#
_cell.length_a   1.000
_cell.length_b   1.000
_cell.length_c   1.000
_cell.angle_alpha   90.00
_cell.angle_beta   90.00
_cell.angle_gamma   90.00
#
_symmetry.space_group_name_H-M   'P 1'
#
loop_
_entity.id
_entity.type
_entity.pdbx_description
1 polymer ?
#
loop_
_entity_poly.entity_id
_entity_poly.type
_entity_poly.pdbx_seq_one_letter_code
_entity_poly.pdbx_strand_id
1 'polypeptide(L)'
;MVKRSERWRSRDDEAHARRTSIGDVVRAAAAPGWSELVVRRAQVGSYAVTSVIRDGREIAVEGVDEPFRRLREVSYRPGVGTWFTCELAFAPHGRGYTGRVDACAPPLADVPPAAALAELTTFPREDTPGWLLDALPTAVPLTAPTTYGDHYDRWREHRGRHPLPPIDGDLVYVPAAVMTARVFDHGVERGQHLWHLAEKDAAGADALVISAYEQKYWIGRDGARGIGEGVRSLSLDGAVLRLELTSKAADELRTETLYEVRLDLPPESIDRLRAAVPDMFRLVDDAPELIGF
;
A
#
# COMPACT_ATOMS: atom_id res chain seq x y z
N MET A 1 -0.22 -27.01 -0.75
CA MET A 1 -0.24 -25.81 0.12
C MET A 1 -0.92 -24.69 -0.66
N VAL A 2 -2.20 -24.42 -0.39
CA VAL A 2 -2.96 -23.40 -1.13
C VAL A 2 -2.48 -22.04 -0.63
N LYS A 3 -1.82 -21.24 -1.49
CA LYS A 3 -1.52 -19.83 -1.17
C LYS A 3 -2.85 -19.14 -0.87
N ARG A 4 -3.07 -18.75 0.39
CA ARG A 4 -4.19 -17.87 0.77
C ARG A 4 -4.12 -16.65 -0.15
N SER A 5 -5.17 -16.41 -0.93
CA SER A 5 -5.23 -15.21 -1.76
C SER A 5 -5.24 -13.99 -0.84
N GLU A 6 -4.28 -13.10 -1.04
CA GLU A 6 -4.28 -11.78 -0.43
C GLU A 6 -5.57 -11.07 -0.85
N ARG A 7 -6.52 -10.92 0.08
CA ARG A 7 -7.76 -10.18 -0.15
C ARG A 7 -7.49 -8.71 0.17
N TRP A 8 -7.26 -7.92 -0.89
CA TRP A 8 -7.19 -6.46 -0.83
C TRP A 8 -8.59 -5.85 -0.63
N ARG A 9 -8.68 -4.72 0.09
CA ARG A 9 -9.95 -4.00 0.30
C ARG A 9 -10.29 -3.08 -0.87
N SER A 10 -9.27 -2.49 -1.48
CA SER A 10 -9.40 -1.61 -2.63
C SER A 10 -8.24 -1.80 -3.62
N ARG A 11 -8.41 -1.23 -4.82
CA ARG A 11 -7.34 -1.15 -5.82
C ARG A 11 -6.19 -0.26 -5.36
N ASP A 12 -6.46 0.77 -4.58
CA ASP A 12 -5.42 1.63 -4.00
C ASP A 12 -4.58 0.87 -2.98
N ASP A 13 -5.20 0.07 -2.11
CA ASP A 13 -4.46 -0.77 -1.15
C ASP A 13 -3.55 -1.75 -1.88
N GLU A 14 -4.07 -2.42 -2.91
CA GLU A 14 -3.24 -3.31 -3.70
C GLU A 14 -2.11 -2.55 -4.40
N ALA A 15 -2.41 -1.40 -5.01
CA ALA A 15 -1.40 -0.58 -5.68
C ALA A 15 -0.32 -0.09 -4.71
N HIS A 16 -0.70 0.34 -3.50
CA HIS A 16 0.22 0.72 -2.45
C HIS A 16 1.09 -0.47 -2.03
N ALA A 17 0.48 -1.62 -1.74
CA ALA A 17 1.21 -2.83 -1.37
C ALA A 17 2.19 -3.29 -2.46
N ARG A 18 1.85 -3.15 -3.75
CA ARG A 18 2.80 -3.44 -4.84
C ARG A 18 3.96 -2.43 -4.86
N ARG A 19 3.71 -1.13 -4.66
CA ARG A 19 4.76 -0.10 -4.57
C ARG A 19 5.70 -0.34 -3.38
N THR A 20 5.16 -0.69 -2.22
CA THR A 20 5.95 -1.05 -1.04
C THR A 20 6.75 -2.33 -1.27
N SER A 21 6.15 -3.35 -1.88
CA SER A 21 6.86 -4.59 -2.24
C SER A 21 8.01 -4.36 -3.22
N ILE A 22 7.85 -3.48 -4.21
CA ILE A 22 8.95 -3.05 -5.09
C ILE A 22 10.06 -2.43 -4.24
N GLY A 23 9.69 -1.49 -3.35
CA GLY A 23 10.61 -0.85 -2.41
C GLY A 23 11.40 -1.84 -1.57
N ASP A 24 10.74 -2.84 -0.99
CA ASP A 24 11.40 -3.86 -0.17
C ASP A 24 12.43 -4.67 -0.96
N VAL A 25 12.08 -5.08 -2.18
CA VAL A 25 12.99 -5.83 -3.06
C VAL A 25 14.22 -5.00 -3.42
N VAL A 26 14.03 -3.74 -3.82
CA VAL A 26 15.17 -2.89 -4.23
C VAL A 26 16.03 -2.44 -3.04
N ARG A 27 15.43 -2.19 -1.87
CA ARG A 27 16.18 -1.87 -0.65
C ARG A 27 17.05 -3.03 -0.19
N ALA A 28 16.54 -4.26 -0.29
CA ALA A 28 17.31 -5.45 0.03
C ALA A 28 18.55 -5.59 -0.87
N ALA A 29 18.42 -5.27 -2.16
CA ALA A 29 19.53 -5.32 -3.11
C ALA A 29 20.53 -4.15 -2.94
N ALA A 30 20.07 -2.98 -2.49
CA ALA A 30 20.91 -1.78 -2.38
C ALA A 30 21.97 -1.85 -1.25
N ALA A 31 21.81 -2.76 -0.27
CA ALA A 31 22.56 -2.84 0.99
C ALA A 31 22.46 -1.56 1.85
N PRO A 32 22.69 -1.57 3.17
CA PRO A 32 22.58 -0.36 3.99
C PRO A 32 23.53 0.76 3.56
N GLY A 33 23.13 2.02 3.77
CA GLY A 33 23.99 3.20 3.60
C GLY A 33 23.81 4.00 2.29
N TRP A 34 22.80 3.70 1.48
CA TRP A 34 22.41 4.52 0.34
C TRP A 34 21.69 5.81 0.78
N SER A 35 21.77 6.84 -0.04
CA SER A 35 21.06 8.11 0.16
C SER A 35 19.93 8.30 -0.85
N GLU A 36 20.09 7.74 -2.05
CA GLU A 36 19.11 7.77 -3.12
C GLU A 36 18.88 6.37 -3.70
N LEU A 37 17.61 5.99 -3.82
CA LEU A 37 17.20 4.73 -4.46
C LEU A 37 15.96 4.96 -5.34
N VAL A 38 16.15 4.88 -6.64
CA VAL A 38 15.11 5.15 -7.66
C VAL A 38 14.92 3.92 -8.53
N VAL A 39 13.67 3.56 -8.78
CA VAL A 39 13.29 2.48 -9.69
C VAL A 39 12.46 3.06 -10.81
N ARG A 40 12.85 2.80 -12.06
CA ARG A 40 12.12 3.21 -13.25
C ARG A 40 11.68 1.98 -14.01
N ARG A 41 10.40 1.92 -14.35
CA ARG A 41 9.80 0.90 -15.21
C ARG A 41 9.22 1.58 -16.44
N ALA A 42 9.64 1.13 -17.61
CA ALA A 42 9.04 1.44 -18.90
C ALA A 42 8.39 0.16 -19.43
N GLN A 43 7.10 0.18 -19.79
CA GLN A 43 6.40 -1.04 -20.20
C GLN A 43 5.28 -0.79 -21.22
N VAL A 44 5.25 -1.62 -22.27
CA VAL A 44 4.15 -1.75 -23.25
C VAL A 44 3.86 -3.23 -23.45
N GLY A 45 2.64 -3.68 -23.17
CA GLY A 45 2.27 -5.08 -23.16
C GLY A 45 3.22 -5.89 -22.26
N SER A 46 3.82 -6.93 -22.85
CA SER A 46 4.86 -7.76 -22.22
C SER A 46 6.28 -7.21 -22.38
N TYR A 47 6.50 -6.18 -23.21
CA TYR A 47 7.81 -5.59 -23.43
C TYR A 47 8.10 -4.56 -22.34
N ALA A 48 9.15 -4.78 -21.57
CA ALA A 48 9.46 -3.99 -20.40
C ALA A 48 10.96 -3.79 -20.20
N VAL A 49 11.32 -2.63 -19.66
CA VAL A 49 12.67 -2.31 -19.18
C VAL A 49 12.54 -1.77 -17.76
N THR A 50 13.35 -2.31 -16.84
CA THR A 50 13.47 -1.78 -15.47
C THR A 50 14.90 -1.36 -15.23
N SER A 51 15.09 -0.14 -14.72
CA SER A 51 16.37 0.33 -14.21
C SER A 51 16.23 0.66 -12.72
N VAL A 52 17.17 0.17 -11.92
CA VAL A 52 17.27 0.49 -10.49
C VAL A 52 18.54 1.27 -10.26
N ILE A 53 18.42 2.50 -9.79
CA ILE A 53 19.52 3.44 -9.61
C ILE A 53 19.72 3.65 -8.11
N ARG A 54 20.92 3.33 -7.62
CA ARG A 54 21.37 3.58 -6.25
C ARG A 54 22.51 4.59 -6.27
N ASP A 55 22.32 5.75 -5.64
CA ASP A 55 23.33 6.82 -5.56
C ASP A 55 23.95 7.14 -6.93
N GLY A 56 23.10 7.27 -7.95
CA GLY A 56 23.50 7.54 -9.35
C GLY A 56 24.10 6.35 -10.11
N ARG A 57 24.15 5.14 -9.53
CA ARG A 57 24.67 3.94 -10.19
C ARG A 57 23.58 2.91 -10.40
N GLU A 58 23.46 2.38 -11.61
CA GLU A 58 22.55 1.29 -11.89
C GLU A 58 23.00 0.00 -11.19
N ILE A 59 22.05 -0.70 -10.56
CA ILE A 59 22.25 -1.98 -9.89
C ILE A 59 21.28 -3.02 -10.45
N ALA A 60 21.73 -4.28 -10.51
CA ALA A 60 20.88 -5.39 -10.92
C ALA A 60 19.98 -5.81 -9.77
N VAL A 61 18.67 -5.89 -10.04
CA VAL A 61 17.68 -6.37 -9.07
C VAL A 61 16.69 -7.28 -9.78
N GLU A 62 16.49 -8.48 -9.23
CA GLU A 62 15.49 -9.44 -9.69
C GLU A 62 14.22 -9.36 -8.83
N GLY A 63 13.11 -9.90 -9.33
CA GLY A 63 11.87 -10.06 -8.55
C GLY A 63 10.94 -8.84 -8.52
N VAL A 64 11.26 -7.77 -9.26
CA VAL A 64 10.41 -6.57 -9.36
C VAL A 64 9.35 -6.64 -10.48
N ASP A 65 9.51 -7.55 -11.44
CA ASP A 65 8.63 -7.66 -12.62
C ASP A 65 7.18 -7.95 -12.27
N GLU A 66 6.95 -8.93 -11.39
CA GLU A 66 5.62 -9.34 -10.99
C GLU A 66 4.87 -8.24 -10.21
N PRO A 67 5.48 -7.59 -9.20
CA PRO A 67 4.91 -6.40 -8.58
C PRO A 67 4.54 -5.29 -9.57
N PHE A 68 5.40 -4.99 -10.56
CA PHE A 68 5.11 -3.98 -11.57
C PHE A 68 3.98 -4.37 -12.51
N ARG A 69 3.97 -5.62 -12.98
CA ARG A 69 2.87 -6.16 -13.80
C ARG A 69 1.54 -5.99 -13.06
N ARG A 70 1.49 -6.42 -11.80
CA ARG A 70 0.28 -6.30 -10.99
C ARG A 70 -0.08 -4.85 -10.70
N LEU A 71 0.90 -3.96 -10.52
CA LEU A 71 0.70 -2.53 -10.37
C LEU A 71 0.04 -1.90 -11.62
N ARG A 72 0.46 -2.27 -12.83
CA ARG A 72 -0.18 -1.81 -14.08
C ARG A 72 -1.65 -2.23 -14.15
N GLU A 73 -1.95 -3.47 -13.76
CA GLU A 73 -3.31 -4.00 -13.75
C GLU A 73 -4.22 -3.26 -12.76
N VAL A 74 -3.76 -3.01 -11.53
CA VAL A 74 -4.57 -2.27 -10.55
C VAL A 74 -4.64 -0.78 -10.85
N SER A 75 -3.79 -0.27 -11.75
CA SER A 75 -3.83 1.11 -12.24
C SER A 75 -4.74 1.31 -13.45
N TYR A 76 -5.13 0.22 -14.13
CA TYR A 76 -5.99 0.29 -15.33
C TYR A 76 -7.33 0.98 -15.06
N ARG A 77 -7.70 1.96 -15.87
CA ARG A 77 -9.02 2.59 -15.82
C ARG A 77 -9.77 2.31 -17.12
N PRO A 78 -11.00 1.77 -17.08
CA PRO A 78 -11.80 1.58 -18.27
C PRO A 78 -11.90 2.86 -19.10
N GLY A 79 -11.68 2.73 -20.41
CA GLY A 79 -11.70 3.85 -21.35
C GLY A 79 -10.44 4.73 -21.32
N VAL A 80 -9.57 4.62 -20.31
CA VAL A 80 -8.37 5.45 -20.21
C VAL A 80 -7.06 4.66 -20.35
N GLY A 81 -7.08 3.36 -20.03
CA GLY A 81 -5.90 2.50 -20.08
C GLY A 81 -5.10 2.51 -18.77
N THR A 82 -3.80 2.27 -18.85
CA THR A 82 -2.86 2.29 -17.71
C THR A 82 -1.62 3.13 -18.05
N TRP A 83 -0.69 3.27 -17.11
CA TRP A 83 0.56 3.99 -17.32
C TRP A 83 1.57 3.18 -18.16
N PHE A 84 2.47 3.88 -18.86
CA PHE A 84 3.58 3.31 -19.63
C PHE A 84 4.92 3.47 -18.94
N THR A 85 5.10 4.55 -18.18
CA THR A 85 6.25 4.72 -17.31
C THR A 85 5.82 4.85 -15.85
N CYS A 86 6.63 4.32 -14.95
CA CYS A 86 6.49 4.46 -13.51
C CYS A 86 7.87 4.65 -12.90
N GLU A 87 8.09 5.79 -12.25
CA GLU A 87 9.25 6.08 -11.43
C GLU A 87 8.84 6.04 -9.95
N LEU A 88 9.62 5.36 -9.12
CA LEU A 88 9.46 5.35 -7.66
C LEU A 88 10.81 5.68 -7.02
N ALA A 89 10.84 6.71 -6.18
CA ALA A 89 11.98 7.09 -5.37
C ALA A 89 11.69 6.76 -3.90
N PHE A 90 12.56 5.97 -3.28
CA PHE A 90 12.36 5.47 -1.92
C PHE A 90 13.18 6.27 -0.91
N ALA A 91 12.63 6.48 0.29
CA ALA A 91 13.35 7.15 1.37
C ALA A 91 14.40 6.21 2.01
N PRO A 92 15.62 6.69 2.34
CA PRO A 92 16.69 5.93 2.98
C PRO A 92 16.33 5.45 4.39
N HIS A 93 15.40 6.14 5.03
CA HIS A 93 14.85 5.79 6.32
C HIS A 93 13.33 5.63 6.19
N GLY A 94 12.80 4.57 6.79
CA GLY A 94 11.39 4.24 6.71
C GLY A 94 10.97 3.62 5.38
N ARG A 95 9.66 3.60 5.15
CA ARG A 95 9.05 2.93 3.99
C ARG A 95 8.41 3.87 2.97
N GLY A 96 8.49 5.18 3.22
CA GLY A 96 7.97 6.21 2.31
C GLY A 96 8.55 6.14 0.90
N TYR A 97 7.76 6.62 -0.06
CA TYR A 97 8.17 6.78 -1.44
C TYR A 97 7.50 7.99 -2.09
N THR A 98 8.19 8.56 -3.06
CA THR A 98 7.60 9.45 -4.06
C THR A 98 7.68 8.77 -5.42
N GLY A 99 7.03 9.33 -6.42
CA GLY A 99 7.08 8.77 -7.76
C GLY A 99 6.27 9.57 -8.75
N ARG A 100 6.28 9.07 -9.97
CA ARG A 100 5.56 9.65 -11.09
C ARG A 100 5.15 8.54 -12.04
N VAL A 101 3.95 8.62 -12.58
CA VAL A 101 3.49 7.76 -13.66
C VAL A 101 3.14 8.60 -14.89
N ASP A 102 3.36 8.06 -16.07
CA ASP A 102 3.01 8.70 -17.34
C ASP A 102 2.26 7.70 -18.24
N ALA A 103 1.07 8.08 -18.71
CA ALA A 103 0.23 7.27 -19.60
C ALA A 103 0.17 7.77 -21.05
N CYS A 104 1.00 8.75 -21.41
CA CYS A 104 0.93 9.48 -22.67
C CYS A 104 2.24 9.40 -23.45
N ALA A 105 3.38 9.60 -22.81
CA ALA A 105 4.68 9.64 -23.47
C ALA A 105 5.13 8.23 -23.93
N PRO A 106 5.86 8.14 -25.06
CA PRO A 106 6.46 6.87 -25.49
C PRO A 106 7.50 6.43 -24.46
N PRO A 107 7.36 5.23 -23.86
CA PRO A 107 8.25 4.80 -22.78
C PRO A 107 9.60 4.29 -23.29
N LEU A 108 9.67 3.89 -24.57
CA LEU A 108 10.79 3.21 -25.22
C LEU A 108 10.88 3.72 -26.66
N ALA A 109 12.09 3.79 -27.20
CA ALA A 109 12.31 4.27 -28.58
C ALA A 109 11.70 3.33 -29.63
N ASP A 110 11.88 2.02 -29.46
CA ASP A 110 11.40 0.99 -30.39
C ASP A 110 10.47 0.02 -29.64
N VAL A 111 9.16 0.19 -29.83
CA VAL A 111 8.15 -0.69 -29.26
C VAL A 111 7.83 -1.81 -30.25
N PRO A 112 8.00 -3.09 -29.89
CA PRO A 112 7.65 -4.21 -30.75
C PRO A 112 6.15 -4.19 -31.12
N PRO A 113 5.77 -4.41 -32.38
CA PRO A 113 4.35 -4.33 -32.78
C PRO A 113 3.42 -5.29 -32.04
N ALA A 114 3.90 -6.49 -31.72
CA ALA A 114 3.14 -7.45 -30.92
C ALA A 114 2.88 -6.93 -29.49
N ALA A 115 3.80 -6.16 -28.93
CA ALA A 115 3.64 -5.57 -27.59
C ALA A 115 2.61 -4.44 -27.61
N ALA A 116 2.63 -3.60 -28.65
CA ALA A 116 1.62 -2.56 -28.88
C ALA A 116 0.20 -3.14 -29.02
N LEU A 117 0.04 -4.21 -29.79
CA LEU A 117 -1.25 -4.89 -29.93
C LEU A 117 -1.71 -5.52 -28.61
N ALA A 118 -0.81 -6.18 -27.88
CA ALA A 118 -1.13 -6.79 -26.59
C ALA A 118 -1.56 -5.73 -25.55
N GLU A 119 -0.91 -4.56 -25.55
CA GLU A 119 -1.26 -3.43 -24.70
C GLU A 119 -2.71 -2.97 -24.95
N LEU A 120 -3.08 -2.71 -26.21
CA LEU A 120 -4.43 -2.24 -26.56
C LEU A 120 -5.51 -3.28 -26.34
N THR A 121 -5.16 -4.56 -26.45
CA THR A 121 -6.07 -5.68 -26.13
C THR A 121 -6.29 -5.82 -24.63
N THR A 122 -5.24 -5.58 -23.83
CA THR A 122 -5.27 -5.79 -22.36
C THR A 122 -5.80 -4.57 -21.60
N PHE A 123 -5.40 -3.38 -22.02
CA PHE A 123 -5.73 -2.10 -21.39
C PHE A 123 -6.37 -1.16 -22.42
N PRO A 124 -7.61 -1.47 -22.86
CA PRO A 124 -8.27 -0.68 -23.89
C PRO A 124 -8.47 0.77 -23.42
N ARG A 125 -8.31 1.71 -24.35
CA ARG A 125 -8.44 3.14 -24.12
C ARG A 125 -9.09 3.85 -25.30
N GLU A 126 -9.88 4.87 -25.00
CA GLU A 126 -10.60 5.67 -25.99
C GLU A 126 -9.65 6.64 -26.70
N ASP A 127 -8.80 7.31 -25.94
CA ASP A 127 -7.76 8.21 -26.45
C ASP A 127 -6.40 7.48 -26.49
N THR A 128 -6.09 6.88 -27.63
CA THR A 128 -4.84 6.12 -27.82
C THR A 128 -3.72 7.04 -28.32
N PRO A 129 -2.57 7.12 -27.62
CA PRO A 129 -1.45 7.93 -28.08
C PRO A 129 -0.97 7.55 -29.49
N GLY A 130 -0.64 8.56 -30.30
CA GLY A 130 -0.25 8.35 -31.71
C GLY A 130 0.92 7.37 -31.89
N TRP A 131 1.95 7.46 -31.04
CA TRP A 131 3.10 6.55 -31.09
C TRP A 131 2.70 5.07 -30.90
N LEU A 132 1.64 4.78 -30.14
CA LEU A 132 1.19 3.42 -29.89
C LEU A 132 0.42 2.88 -31.10
N LEU A 133 -0.31 3.75 -31.81
CA LEU A 133 -0.93 3.42 -33.09
C LEU A 133 0.11 3.20 -34.18
N ASP A 134 1.15 4.05 -34.23
CA ASP A 134 2.25 3.93 -35.20
C ASP A 134 3.05 2.64 -35.02
N ALA A 135 3.11 2.13 -33.78
CA ALA A 135 3.77 0.87 -33.45
C ALA A 135 2.94 -0.37 -33.80
N LEU A 136 1.66 -0.26 -34.17
CA LEU A 136 0.81 -1.42 -34.47
C LEU A 136 1.34 -2.21 -35.68
N PRO A 137 1.12 -3.54 -35.71
CA PRO A 137 1.53 -4.33 -36.85
C PRO A 137 0.72 -3.93 -38.09
N THR A 138 1.41 -3.69 -39.21
CA THR A 138 0.78 -3.32 -40.49
C THR A 138 0.06 -4.51 -41.16
N ALA A 139 0.21 -5.71 -40.63
CA ALA A 139 -0.49 -6.93 -41.04
C ALA A 139 -1.08 -7.65 -39.81
N VAL A 140 -2.25 -8.27 -39.96
CA VAL A 140 -2.96 -8.94 -38.85
C VAL A 140 -2.09 -10.09 -38.30
N PRO A 141 -1.68 -10.06 -37.02
CA PRO A 141 -1.01 -11.20 -36.41
C PRO A 141 -2.05 -12.29 -36.12
N LEU A 142 -1.81 -13.50 -36.63
CA LEU A 142 -2.74 -14.63 -36.59
C LEU A 142 -2.97 -15.24 -35.19
N THR A 143 -2.27 -14.74 -34.15
CA THR A 143 -2.38 -15.27 -32.78
C THR A 143 -2.14 -14.16 -31.76
N ALA A 144 -3.17 -13.36 -31.45
CA ALA A 144 -3.17 -12.55 -30.24
C ALA A 144 -3.65 -13.40 -29.06
N PRO A 145 -2.91 -13.50 -27.94
CA PRO A 145 -3.44 -14.11 -26.73
C PRO A 145 -4.60 -13.23 -26.21
N THR A 146 -5.82 -13.76 -26.26
CA THR A 146 -7.07 -13.07 -25.87
C THR A 146 -7.36 -13.10 -24.38
N THR A 147 -6.45 -13.60 -23.55
CA THR A 147 -6.75 -13.91 -22.15
C THR A 147 -6.05 -12.95 -21.20
N TYR A 148 -6.56 -11.72 -21.07
CA TYR A 148 -6.22 -10.90 -19.90
C TYR A 148 -7.39 -10.03 -19.42
N GLY A 149 -8.21 -9.47 -20.32
CA GLY A 149 -9.28 -8.53 -19.97
C GLY A 149 -10.39 -9.07 -19.03
N ASP A 150 -10.75 -10.35 -19.12
CA ASP A 150 -11.93 -10.90 -18.43
C ASP A 150 -11.80 -10.99 -16.89
N HIS A 151 -10.60 -10.81 -16.33
CA HIS A 151 -10.41 -10.91 -14.87
C HIS A 151 -10.73 -9.61 -14.12
N TYR A 152 -10.92 -8.48 -14.80
CA TYR A 152 -10.90 -7.17 -14.16
C TYR A 152 -12.27 -6.58 -13.78
N ASP A 153 -13.36 -7.12 -14.32
CA ASP A 153 -14.73 -6.72 -13.95
C ASP A 153 -15.19 -7.27 -12.59
N ARG A 154 -14.37 -8.11 -11.92
CA ARG A 154 -14.75 -8.73 -10.65
C ARG A 154 -14.78 -7.76 -9.48
N TRP A 155 -14.10 -6.62 -9.59
CA TRP A 155 -14.13 -5.56 -8.57
C TRP A 155 -15.35 -4.65 -8.81
N ARG A 156 -16.56 -5.18 -8.60
CA ARG A 156 -17.74 -4.32 -8.47
C ARG A 156 -17.59 -3.46 -7.24
N GLU A 157 -17.64 -2.16 -7.46
CA GLU A 157 -17.66 -1.03 -6.52
C GLU A 157 -18.30 -1.38 -5.16
N HIS A 158 -17.50 -1.92 -4.25
CA HIS A 158 -17.84 -1.90 -2.84
C HIS A 158 -17.29 -0.61 -2.26
N ARG A 159 -18.24 0.28 -1.92
CA ARG A 159 -18.03 1.63 -1.40
C ARG A 159 -16.89 1.66 -0.38
N GLY A 160 -15.77 2.28 -0.77
CA GLY A 160 -14.61 2.54 0.07
C GLY A 160 -13.78 3.66 -0.54
N ARG A 161 -13.52 4.70 0.26
CA ARG A 161 -13.11 6.06 -0.14
C ARG A 161 -11.60 6.21 -0.41
N HIS A 162 -11.02 5.40 -1.30
CA HIS A 162 -9.65 5.66 -1.75
C HIS A 162 -9.63 6.01 -3.23
N PRO A 163 -8.99 7.11 -3.63
CA PRO A 163 -8.83 7.42 -5.04
C PRO A 163 -8.08 6.27 -5.70
N LEU A 164 -8.53 5.88 -6.90
CA LEU A 164 -7.75 4.95 -7.71
C LEU A 164 -6.34 5.52 -7.89
N PRO A 165 -5.30 4.67 -7.95
CA PRO A 165 -3.96 5.14 -8.28
C PRO A 165 -4.04 5.97 -9.57
N PRO A 166 -3.34 7.12 -9.66
CA PRO A 166 -3.32 7.91 -10.88
C PRO A 166 -2.78 7.06 -12.03
N ILE A 167 -3.30 7.35 -13.21
CA ILE A 167 -2.76 6.83 -14.47
C ILE A 167 -1.65 7.75 -15.00
N ASP A 168 -1.65 9.02 -14.57
CA ASP A 168 -0.70 10.05 -14.96
C ASP A 168 -0.50 11.02 -13.79
N GLY A 169 0.72 11.51 -13.60
CA GLY A 169 1.09 12.48 -12.57
C GLY A 169 1.83 11.89 -11.37
N ASP A 170 1.89 12.68 -10.29
CA ASP A 170 2.77 12.40 -9.15
C ASP A 170 2.13 11.44 -8.15
N LEU A 171 2.99 10.62 -7.54
CA LEU A 171 2.68 9.67 -6.48
C LEU A 171 3.44 10.09 -5.23
N VAL A 172 2.74 10.24 -4.11
CA VAL A 172 3.39 10.51 -2.83
C VAL A 172 2.79 9.59 -1.77
N TYR A 173 3.67 8.88 -1.09
CA TYR A 173 3.36 8.15 0.12
C TYR A 173 4.34 8.55 1.21
N VAL A 174 3.83 9.28 2.19
CA VAL A 174 4.53 9.56 3.44
C VAL A 174 3.82 8.76 4.53
N PRO A 175 4.47 7.74 5.13
CA PRO A 175 3.89 7.01 6.25
C PRO A 175 3.55 7.99 7.37
N ALA A 176 2.41 7.78 8.02
CA ALA A 176 2.07 8.57 9.19
C ALA A 176 2.96 8.16 10.36
N ALA A 177 3.67 9.12 10.94
CA ALA A 177 4.45 8.91 12.17
C ALA A 177 3.67 9.32 13.43
N VAL A 178 2.68 10.21 13.28
CA VAL A 178 1.90 10.77 14.38
C VAL A 178 0.42 10.84 14.00
N MET A 179 -0.45 10.61 14.97
CA MET A 179 -1.84 11.09 14.95
C MET A 179 -2.18 11.81 16.26
N THR A 180 -3.25 12.59 16.25
CA THR A 180 -3.84 13.16 17.48
C THR A 180 -5.20 12.53 17.68
N ALA A 181 -5.42 11.86 18.80
CA ALA A 181 -6.70 11.29 19.18
C ALA A 181 -7.43 12.25 20.14
N ARG A 182 -8.66 12.61 19.79
CA ARG A 182 -9.58 13.43 20.60
C ARG A 182 -10.81 12.67 21.07
N VAL A 183 -11.00 11.47 20.55
CA VAL A 183 -12.06 10.55 20.94
C VAL A 183 -11.41 9.25 21.39
N PHE A 184 -11.86 8.76 22.55
CA PHE A 184 -11.55 7.44 23.04
C PHE A 184 -12.85 6.73 23.42
N ASP A 185 -13.05 5.55 22.87
CA ASP A 185 -14.13 4.65 23.25
C ASP A 185 -13.58 3.24 23.55
N HIS A 186 -14.20 2.57 24.52
CA HIS A 186 -13.92 1.20 24.90
C HIS A 186 -15.23 0.45 25.14
N GLY A 187 -15.37 -0.69 24.48
CA GLY A 187 -16.53 -1.55 24.65
C GLY A 187 -16.14 -3.03 24.67
N VAL A 188 -17.03 -3.83 25.24
CA VAL A 188 -17.00 -5.29 25.14
C VAL A 188 -18.28 -5.73 24.45
N GLU A 189 -18.16 -6.25 23.23
CA GLU A 189 -19.29 -6.75 22.46
C GLU A 189 -19.06 -8.21 22.09
N ARG A 190 -19.98 -9.11 22.46
CA ARG A 190 -19.89 -10.56 22.14
C ARG A 190 -18.55 -11.19 22.57
N GLY A 191 -17.96 -10.71 23.67
CA GLY A 191 -16.65 -11.17 24.16
C GLY A 191 -15.44 -10.58 23.42
N GLN A 192 -15.66 -9.73 22.42
CA GLN A 192 -14.60 -8.94 21.79
C GLN A 192 -14.41 -7.64 22.58
N HIS A 193 -13.20 -7.44 23.09
CA HIS A 193 -12.76 -6.17 23.63
C HIS A 193 -12.34 -5.26 22.47
N LEU A 194 -12.77 -4.01 22.48
CA LEU A 194 -12.49 -3.05 21.42
C LEU A 194 -12.13 -1.70 22.02
N TRP A 195 -11.01 -1.12 21.58
CA TRP A 195 -10.72 0.29 21.76
C TRP A 195 -10.66 1.01 20.44
N HIS A 196 -11.15 2.23 20.48
CA HIS A 196 -11.19 3.12 19.34
C HIS A 196 -10.62 4.48 19.76
N LEU A 197 -9.56 4.90 19.09
CA LEU A 197 -8.96 6.23 19.19
C LEU A 197 -9.16 6.95 17.87
N ALA A 198 -9.74 8.15 17.86
CA ALA A 198 -9.95 8.90 16.62
C ALA A 198 -9.70 10.39 16.78
N GLU A 199 -9.33 11.05 15.67
CA GLU A 199 -9.10 12.50 15.63
C GLU A 199 -10.38 13.31 15.92
N LYS A 200 -11.54 12.79 15.53
CA LYS A 200 -12.85 13.39 15.78
C LYS A 200 -13.96 12.35 15.67
N ASP A 201 -15.11 12.65 16.27
CA ASP A 201 -16.31 11.82 16.21
C ASP A 201 -17.06 12.05 14.88
N ALA A 202 -16.45 11.59 13.79
CA ALA A 202 -17.05 11.70 12.45
C ALA A 202 -16.64 10.50 11.57
N ALA A 203 -17.58 10.03 10.76
CA ALA A 203 -17.32 8.96 9.81
C ALA A 203 -16.22 9.34 8.80
N GLY A 204 -15.07 8.65 8.91
CA GLY A 204 -13.89 8.86 8.06
C GLY A 204 -12.82 9.80 8.64
N ALA A 205 -12.85 10.07 9.95
CA ALA A 205 -11.70 10.62 10.66
C ALA A 205 -10.56 9.59 10.76
N ASP A 206 -9.33 10.07 10.92
CA ASP A 206 -8.19 9.20 11.22
C ASP A 206 -8.46 8.47 12.54
N ALA A 207 -8.49 7.14 12.49
CA ALA A 207 -8.92 6.32 13.60
C ALA A 207 -8.05 5.08 13.74
N LEU A 208 -7.52 4.86 14.94
CA LEU A 208 -6.81 3.67 15.35
C LEU A 208 -7.74 2.78 16.18
N VAL A 209 -7.80 1.51 15.80
CA VAL A 209 -8.67 0.52 16.44
C VAL A 209 -7.82 -0.66 16.87
N ILE A 210 -7.92 -1.06 18.13
CA ILE A 210 -7.35 -2.32 18.62
C ILE A 210 -8.49 -3.14 19.16
N SER A 211 -8.56 -4.41 18.76
CA SER A 211 -9.56 -5.34 19.26
C SER A 211 -8.93 -6.65 19.68
N ALA A 212 -9.44 -7.28 20.73
CA ALA A 212 -9.03 -8.62 21.15
C ALA A 212 -10.23 -9.56 21.30
N TYR A 213 -10.07 -10.80 20.82
CA TYR A 213 -11.08 -11.85 20.81
C TYR A 213 -10.41 -13.22 20.63
N GLU A 214 -10.91 -14.26 21.32
CA GLU A 214 -10.39 -15.64 21.21
C GLU A 214 -8.85 -15.73 21.28
N GLN A 215 -8.26 -15.15 22.34
CA GLN A 215 -6.80 -15.15 22.59
C GLN A 215 -5.93 -14.42 21.57
N LYS A 216 -6.54 -13.65 20.68
CA LYS A 216 -5.84 -12.88 19.65
C LYS A 216 -6.24 -11.42 19.72
N TYR A 217 -5.38 -10.58 19.19
CA TYR A 217 -5.70 -9.17 18.98
C TYR A 217 -5.38 -8.75 17.56
N TRP A 218 -6.07 -7.70 17.12
CA TRP A 218 -5.90 -7.06 15.83
C TRP A 218 -5.80 -5.56 16.00
N ILE A 219 -4.92 -4.95 15.23
CA ILE A 219 -4.81 -3.50 15.09
C ILE A 219 -5.26 -3.08 13.69
N GLY A 220 -6.02 -1.99 13.59
CA GLY A 220 -6.51 -1.42 12.34
C GLY A 220 -6.44 0.10 12.39
N ARG A 221 -6.33 0.73 11.23
CA ARG A 221 -6.35 2.19 11.08
C ARG A 221 -7.18 2.57 9.86
N ASP A 222 -7.99 3.63 9.95
CA ASP A 222 -8.75 4.18 8.82
C ASP A 222 -9.64 3.16 8.09
N GLY A 223 -10.19 2.21 8.83
CA GLY A 223 -10.94 1.11 8.23
C GLY A 223 -10.08 0.20 7.37
N ALA A 224 -8.78 0.04 7.69
CA ALA A 224 -7.88 -0.96 7.12
C ALA A 224 -8.05 -2.33 7.77
N ARG A 225 -7.40 -3.33 7.14
CA ARG A 225 -7.07 -4.68 7.68
C ARG A 225 -6.97 -4.70 9.20
N GLY A 226 -7.81 -5.41 9.96
CA GLY A 226 -7.35 -5.80 11.29
C GLY A 226 -6.15 -6.72 11.12
N ILE A 227 -4.96 -6.29 11.56
CA ILE A 227 -3.71 -7.04 11.45
C ILE A 227 -3.47 -7.73 12.77
N GLY A 228 -3.47 -9.07 12.74
CA GLY A 228 -3.21 -9.87 13.94
C GLY A 228 -1.75 -9.72 14.37
N GLU A 229 -1.52 -9.67 15.69
CA GLU A 229 -0.16 -9.68 16.27
C GLU A 229 0.76 -8.56 15.73
N GLY A 230 0.15 -7.43 15.34
CA GLY A 230 0.84 -6.35 14.64
C GLY A 230 1.68 -5.45 15.53
N VAL A 231 1.55 -5.55 16.85
CA VAL A 231 2.17 -4.65 17.83
C VAL A 231 3.20 -5.42 18.66
N ARG A 232 4.43 -4.91 18.74
CA ARG A 232 5.50 -5.48 19.57
C ARG A 232 5.44 -4.95 20.99
N SER A 233 5.31 -3.63 21.12
CA SER A 233 5.21 -2.95 22.40
C SER A 233 4.23 -1.76 22.32
N LEU A 234 3.59 -1.47 23.45
CA LEU A 234 2.86 -0.24 23.69
C LEU A 234 3.44 0.47 24.90
N SER A 235 3.66 1.77 24.79
CA SER A 235 4.03 2.60 25.93
C SER A 235 3.08 3.77 26.09
N LEU A 236 2.65 4.07 27.31
CA LEU A 236 1.89 5.28 27.63
C LEU A 236 2.71 6.17 28.56
N ASP A 237 3.08 7.35 28.07
CA ASP A 237 3.82 8.37 28.81
C ASP A 237 3.02 9.67 28.82
N GLY A 238 2.37 9.96 29.95
CA GLY A 238 1.45 11.08 30.09
C GLY A 238 0.32 11.03 29.06
N ALA A 239 0.35 11.95 28.09
CA ALA A 239 -0.63 12.08 27.01
C ALA A 239 -0.09 11.57 25.65
N VAL A 240 0.95 10.73 25.66
CA VAL A 240 1.52 10.13 24.43
C VAL A 240 1.48 8.62 24.53
N LEU A 241 0.69 8.00 23.66
CA LEU A 241 0.69 6.56 23.44
C LEU A 241 1.63 6.26 22.26
N ARG A 242 2.63 5.40 22.46
CA ARG A 242 3.52 4.93 21.40
C ARG A 242 3.26 3.47 21.11
N LEU A 243 3.22 3.14 19.84
CA LEU A 243 3.09 1.78 19.35
C LEU A 243 4.36 1.43 18.56
N GLU A 244 5.05 0.39 18.98
CA GLU A 244 6.06 -0.26 18.16
C GLU A 244 5.38 -1.35 17.34
N LEU A 245 5.21 -1.11 16.06
CA LEU A 245 4.56 -2.01 15.12
C LEU A 245 5.58 -2.93 14.45
N THR A 246 5.13 -4.14 14.11
CA THR A 246 5.87 -4.95 13.14
C THR A 246 5.93 -4.23 11.79
N SER A 247 6.95 -4.47 10.96
CA SER A 247 7.05 -3.86 9.63
C SER A 247 5.81 -4.11 8.78
N LYS A 248 5.28 -5.35 8.84
CA LYS A 248 4.03 -5.70 8.17
C LYS A 248 2.85 -4.86 8.66
N ALA A 249 2.74 -4.67 9.97
CA ALA A 249 1.64 -3.88 10.50
C ALA A 249 1.75 -2.40 10.12
N ALA A 250 2.94 -1.82 10.22
CA ALA A 250 3.21 -0.47 9.76
C ALA A 250 2.81 -0.27 8.28
N ASP A 251 3.09 -1.25 7.42
CA ASP A 251 2.70 -1.21 6.01
C ASP A 251 1.19 -1.19 5.81
N GLU A 252 0.44 -2.18 6.35
CA GLU A 252 -1.00 -2.22 6.07
C GLU A 252 -1.76 -1.08 6.78
N LEU A 253 -1.20 -0.52 7.87
CA LEU A 253 -1.72 0.68 8.55
C LEU A 253 -1.23 2.00 7.94
N ARG A 254 -0.32 1.93 6.97
CA ARG A 254 0.31 3.08 6.32
C ARG A 254 0.97 4.04 7.33
N THR A 255 1.63 3.49 8.34
CA THR A 255 2.35 4.21 9.39
C THR A 255 3.83 3.89 9.38
N GLU A 256 4.61 4.63 10.17
CA GLU A 256 5.95 4.19 10.56
C GLU A 256 5.87 3.01 11.54
N THR A 257 6.96 2.26 11.70
CA THR A 257 7.05 1.19 12.71
C THR A 257 7.00 1.72 14.13
N LEU A 258 7.45 2.96 14.34
CA LEU A 258 7.19 3.67 15.58
C LEU A 258 6.09 4.69 15.31
N TYR A 259 4.90 4.43 15.84
CA TYR A 259 3.73 5.26 15.63
C TYR A 259 3.30 5.93 16.93
N GLU A 260 3.25 7.26 16.93
CA GLU A 260 2.85 8.04 18.11
C GLU A 260 1.40 8.53 17.99
N VAL A 261 0.64 8.36 19.06
CA VAL A 261 -0.72 8.87 19.21
C VAL A 261 -0.70 9.89 20.34
N ARG A 262 -0.87 11.17 19.98
CA ARG A 262 -1.04 12.27 20.94
C ARG A 262 -2.47 12.25 21.45
N LEU A 263 -2.64 12.07 22.76
CA LEU A 263 -3.94 11.98 23.42
C LEU A 263 -4.39 13.37 23.84
N ASP A 264 -5.12 14.05 22.96
CA ASP A 264 -5.85 15.28 23.27
C ASP A 264 -7.22 14.91 23.87
N LEU A 265 -7.15 14.17 24.99
CA LEU A 265 -8.27 13.56 25.67
C LEU A 265 -8.40 14.14 27.08
N PRO A 266 -9.62 14.19 27.65
CA PRO A 266 -9.80 14.49 29.07
C PRO A 266 -9.02 13.48 29.95
N PRO A 267 -8.46 13.90 31.10
CA PRO A 267 -7.68 13.02 31.98
C PRO A 267 -8.40 11.73 32.36
N GLU A 268 -9.71 11.78 32.61
CA GLU A 268 -10.53 10.61 32.92
C GLU A 268 -10.58 9.59 31.76
N SER A 269 -10.46 10.05 30.51
CA SER A 269 -10.40 9.17 29.36
C SER A 269 -9.02 8.53 29.20
N ILE A 270 -7.95 9.25 29.57
CA ILE A 270 -6.60 8.70 29.62
C ILE A 270 -6.49 7.65 30.72
N ASP A 271 -7.07 7.89 31.90
CA ASP A 271 -7.09 6.90 32.99
C ASP A 271 -7.91 5.65 32.62
N ARG A 272 -9.04 5.82 31.93
CA ARG A 272 -9.81 4.69 31.37
C ARG A 272 -9.00 3.91 30.34
N LEU A 273 -8.27 4.59 29.45
CA LEU A 273 -7.36 3.93 28.51
C LEU A 273 -6.28 3.14 29.27
N ARG A 274 -5.64 3.75 30.28
CA ARG A 274 -4.59 3.10 31.08
C ARG A 274 -5.09 1.83 31.76
N ALA A 275 -6.31 1.85 32.30
CA ALA A 275 -6.91 0.68 32.94
C ALA A 275 -7.37 -0.39 31.92
N ALA A 276 -8.01 0.04 30.83
CA ALA A 276 -8.51 -0.89 29.82
C ALA A 276 -7.35 -1.64 29.16
N VAL A 277 -6.19 -1.00 29.00
CA VAL A 277 -5.09 -1.56 28.20
C VAL A 277 -4.57 -2.91 28.66
N PRO A 278 -4.07 -3.02 29.91
CA PRO A 278 -3.67 -4.29 30.47
C PRO A 278 -4.79 -5.32 30.50
N ASP A 279 -6.03 -4.90 30.80
CA ASP A 279 -7.17 -5.82 30.95
C ASP A 279 -7.49 -6.57 29.64
N MET A 280 -7.44 -5.91 28.49
CA MET A 280 -7.64 -6.57 27.20
C MET A 280 -6.52 -7.56 26.87
N PHE A 281 -5.26 -7.16 27.11
CA PHE A 281 -4.12 -7.97 26.70
C PHE A 281 -3.86 -9.16 27.64
N ARG A 282 -4.41 -9.17 28.87
CA ARG A 282 -4.44 -10.38 29.71
C ARG A 282 -5.17 -11.56 29.07
N LEU A 283 -6.04 -11.31 28.10
CA LEU A 283 -6.84 -12.33 27.43
C LEU A 283 -6.15 -12.92 26.20
N VAL A 284 -4.94 -12.47 25.84
CA VAL A 284 -4.23 -12.79 24.60
C VAL A 284 -2.96 -13.58 24.92
N ASP A 285 -2.67 -14.62 24.14
CA ASP A 285 -1.51 -15.49 24.39
C ASP A 285 -0.16 -14.80 24.07
N ASP A 286 -0.11 -14.03 22.98
CA ASP A 286 1.06 -13.28 22.52
C ASP A 286 0.86 -11.77 22.71
N ALA A 287 0.60 -11.36 23.95
CA ALA A 287 0.38 -9.96 24.30
C ALA A 287 1.64 -9.10 24.00
N PRO A 288 1.47 -7.88 23.47
CA PRO A 288 2.57 -6.94 23.32
C PRO A 288 3.13 -6.54 24.69
N GLU A 289 4.40 -6.13 24.71
CA GLU A 289 5.01 -5.57 25.92
C GLU A 289 4.31 -4.24 26.29
N LEU A 290 3.89 -4.10 27.56
CA LEU A 290 3.22 -2.90 28.07
C LEU A 290 4.17 -2.12 28.99
N ILE A 291 4.43 -0.85 28.65
CA ILE A 291 5.35 0.02 29.37
C ILE A 291 4.61 1.28 29.87
N GLY A 292 4.68 1.57 31.17
CA GLY A 292 4.03 2.76 31.74
C GLY A 292 2.51 2.65 31.90
N PHE A 293 1.98 1.42 31.89
CA PHE A 293 0.58 1.10 32.19
C PHE A 293 0.41 0.60 33.62
#